data_AF-A0A7J7G6B2-F1
#
_entry.id   AF-A0A7J7G6B2-F1
#
_cell.length_a   1.000
_cell.length_b   1.000
_cell.length_c   1.000
_cell.angle_alpha   90.00
_cell.angle_beta   90.00
_cell.angle_gamma   90.00
#
_symmetry.space_group_name_H-M   'P 1'
#
loop_
_entity.id
_entity.type
_entity.pdbx_description
1 polymer ?
#
loop_
_entity_poly.entity_id
_entity_poly.type
_entity_poly.pdbx_seq_one_letter_code
_entity_poly.pdbx_strand_id
1 'polypeptide(L)'
;MGQQSLIYSFVAKGIENEYQTIEGAFHEKGPAYVRWAAQMAVGLQTGVPWTMCKQIDAPDPVINTCNGMRCGETFVGPNSPNKPSIWTENWTTQFTKYGENIKTRSPEDIAFHVALFIARKYGSFVNYYMYHGGTNFGRTASDYIPTSYYDLTPLDEYGLIRQPKWGHLKELHAAIKLCSETLLTGSLTTSSIGEQQEAYVFQGQPGQCAAFLVNNDGRNDVQVMFQNSSYELPRKSISILPDCKTVAFNTAKASSEIV
;
A
#
# COMPACT_ATOMS: atom_id res chain seq x y z
N MET A 1 30.01 -9.77 -28.44
CA MET A 1 29.95 -8.75 -27.37
C MET A 1 28.64 -8.95 -26.63
N GLY A 2 28.69 -9.52 -25.42
CA GLY A 2 27.50 -9.74 -24.61
C GLY A 2 27.01 -8.42 -24.03
N GLN A 3 25.74 -8.10 -24.23
CA GLN A 3 25.05 -7.05 -23.49
C GLN A 3 25.04 -7.45 -22.01
N GLN A 4 25.85 -6.77 -21.21
CA GLN A 4 25.71 -6.78 -19.77
C GLN A 4 24.38 -6.09 -19.47
N SER A 5 23.35 -6.87 -19.14
CA SER A 5 22.11 -6.33 -18.59
C SER A 5 22.46 -5.58 -17.30
N LEU A 6 22.52 -4.25 -17.38
CA LEU A 6 22.54 -3.41 -16.20
C LEU A 6 21.23 -3.69 -15.46
N ILE A 7 21.33 -4.39 -14.33
CA ILE A 7 20.22 -4.48 -13.37
C ILE A 7 20.04 -3.06 -12.84
N TYR A 8 19.10 -2.31 -13.42
CA TYR A 8 18.71 -1.02 -12.85
C TYR A 8 18.05 -1.28 -11.50
N SER A 9 18.75 -0.96 -10.40
CA SER A 9 18.20 -1.08 -9.04
C SER A 9 17.11 -0.02 -8.76
N PHE A 10 17.05 1.05 -9.54
CA PHE A 10 16.03 2.09 -9.43
C PHE A 10 14.93 1.89 -10.48
N VAL A 11 13.68 1.80 -10.03
CA VAL A 11 12.49 1.58 -10.89
C VAL A 11 11.57 2.80 -10.98
N ALA A 12 11.68 3.75 -10.05
CA ALA A 12 11.00 5.05 -10.04
C ALA A 12 11.77 6.03 -9.12
N LYS A 13 11.51 7.33 -9.26
CA LYS A 13 12.11 8.37 -8.39
C LYS A 13 11.04 9.34 -7.88
N GLY A 14 11.13 9.73 -6.60
CA GLY A 14 10.30 10.79 -6.03
C GLY A 14 10.94 12.16 -6.24
N ILE A 15 10.15 13.16 -6.65
CA ILE A 15 10.52 14.57 -6.58
C ILE A 15 9.56 15.27 -5.63
N GLU A 16 10.10 16.13 -4.75
CA GLU A 16 9.33 16.74 -3.65
C GLU A 16 8.70 15.71 -2.70
N ASN A 17 8.08 16.18 -1.62
CA ASN A 17 7.40 15.29 -0.67
C ASN A 17 6.19 15.94 0.01
N GLU A 18 4.99 15.43 -0.28
CA GLU A 18 3.72 15.92 0.26
C GLU A 18 3.49 17.44 0.11
N TYR A 19 4.07 18.05 -0.92
CA TYR A 19 4.10 19.51 -1.10
C TYR A 19 2.71 20.14 -1.13
N GLN A 20 1.70 19.44 -1.66
CA GLN A 20 0.33 19.95 -1.68
C GLN A 20 -0.25 20.28 -0.29
N THR A 21 0.27 19.68 0.77
CA THR A 21 -0.13 20.00 2.15
C THR A 21 0.21 21.44 2.54
N ILE A 22 1.20 22.05 1.89
CA ILE A 22 1.69 23.41 2.15
C ILE A 22 1.59 24.32 0.93
N GLU A 23 1.33 23.78 -0.27
CA GLU A 23 1.21 24.51 -1.53
C GLU A 23 0.27 25.72 -1.43
N GLY A 24 -0.89 25.55 -0.79
CA GLY A 24 -1.89 26.61 -0.64
C GLY A 24 -1.38 27.86 0.10
N ALA A 25 -0.37 27.70 0.97
CA ALA A 25 0.26 28.83 1.67
C ALA A 25 1.07 29.74 0.73
N PHE A 26 1.41 29.26 -0.47
CA PHE A 26 2.19 30.00 -1.47
C PHE A 26 1.32 30.61 -2.57
N HIS A 27 -0.01 30.48 -2.48
CA HIS A 27 -0.96 31.03 -3.44
C HIS A 27 -0.58 30.67 -4.89
N GLU A 28 -0.51 31.64 -5.79
CA GLU A 28 -0.17 31.45 -7.21
C GLU A 28 1.24 30.88 -7.44
N LYS A 29 2.16 31.05 -6.47
CA LYS A 29 3.53 30.52 -6.56
C LYS A 29 3.60 29.02 -6.25
N GLY A 30 2.63 28.46 -5.53
CA GLY A 30 2.57 27.04 -5.20
C GLY A 30 2.47 26.17 -6.47
N PRO A 31 1.41 26.32 -7.27
CA PRO A 31 1.26 25.57 -8.51
C PRO A 31 2.36 25.85 -9.54
N ALA A 32 2.88 27.09 -9.59
CA ALA A 32 4.01 27.43 -10.46
C ALA A 32 5.28 26.65 -10.08
N TYR A 33 5.55 26.52 -8.78
CA TYR A 33 6.65 25.73 -8.25
C TYR A 33 6.50 24.23 -8.55
N VAL A 34 5.30 23.66 -8.33
CA VAL A 34 5.03 22.24 -8.64
C VAL A 34 5.32 21.91 -10.10
N ARG A 35 4.87 22.77 -11.03
CA ARG A 35 5.15 22.62 -12.46
C ARG A 35 6.64 22.72 -12.77
N TRP A 36 7.35 23.68 -12.17
CA TRP A 36 8.78 23.83 -12.34
C TRP A 36 9.54 22.60 -11.81
N ALA A 37 9.21 22.12 -10.61
CA ALA A 37 9.89 20.98 -9.98
C ALA A 37 9.72 19.70 -10.82
N ALA A 38 8.50 19.45 -11.29
CA ALA A 38 8.21 18.34 -12.17
C ALA A 38 8.94 18.43 -13.52
N GLN A 39 8.91 19.60 -14.18
CA GLN A 39 9.62 19.82 -15.44
C GLN A 39 11.13 19.65 -15.29
N MET A 40 11.70 20.18 -14.20
CA MET A 40 13.11 20.03 -13.87
C MET A 40 13.48 18.55 -13.71
N ALA A 41 12.73 17.81 -12.88
CA ALA A 41 12.99 16.40 -12.61
C ALA A 41 12.89 15.54 -13.88
N VAL A 42 11.83 15.72 -14.67
CA VAL A 42 11.64 15.02 -15.94
C VAL A 42 12.75 15.37 -16.94
N GLY A 43 13.18 16.63 -16.98
CA GLY A 43 14.28 17.12 -17.81
C GLY A 43 15.64 16.47 -17.51
N LEU A 44 15.82 15.84 -16.35
CA LEU A 44 17.03 15.06 -16.03
C LEU A 44 17.13 13.74 -16.79
N GLN A 45 16.08 13.32 -17.50
CA GLN A 45 16.08 12.15 -18.40
C GLN A 45 16.65 10.88 -17.76
N THR A 46 16.20 10.58 -16.54
CA THR A 46 16.74 9.49 -15.71
C THR A 46 16.45 8.08 -16.24
N GLY A 47 15.59 7.95 -17.26
CA GLY A 47 15.18 6.67 -17.84
C GLY A 47 14.10 5.91 -17.06
N VAL A 48 13.63 6.44 -15.92
CA VAL A 48 12.58 5.84 -15.08
C VAL A 48 11.49 6.85 -14.73
N PRO A 49 10.26 6.42 -14.39
CA PRO A 49 9.18 7.33 -14.01
C PRO A 49 9.48 8.17 -12.78
N TRP A 50 8.91 9.37 -12.75
CA TRP A 50 8.88 10.26 -11.59
C TRP A 50 7.55 10.17 -10.85
N THR A 51 7.59 10.29 -9.53
CA THR A 51 6.40 10.30 -8.65
C THR A 51 6.38 11.55 -7.77
N MET A 52 5.19 12.02 -7.42
CA MET A 52 4.95 13.04 -6.39
C MET A 52 3.90 12.53 -5.40
N CYS A 53 4.27 12.35 -4.13
CA CYS A 53 3.36 11.89 -3.10
C CYS A 53 2.46 13.03 -2.60
N LYS A 54 1.17 12.71 -2.39
CA LYS A 54 0.11 13.69 -2.08
C LYS A 54 0.17 14.93 -2.99
N GLN A 55 0.24 14.73 -4.29
CA GLN A 55 0.17 15.83 -5.26
C GLN A 55 -0.88 15.53 -6.35
N ILE A 56 -2.16 15.82 -6.07
CA ILE A 56 -3.30 15.56 -6.95
C ILE A 56 -3.17 16.23 -8.33
N ASP A 57 -2.47 17.35 -8.43
CA ASP A 57 -2.24 18.10 -9.67
C ASP A 57 -0.83 17.92 -10.25
N ALA A 58 -0.13 16.83 -9.89
CA ALA A 58 1.16 16.48 -10.48
C ALA A 58 1.08 16.44 -12.02
N PRO A 59 1.87 17.27 -12.73
CA PRO A 59 1.78 17.38 -14.18
C PRO A 59 2.35 16.15 -14.88
N ASP A 60 1.85 15.84 -16.08
CA ASP A 60 2.38 14.74 -16.88
C ASP A 60 3.86 14.95 -17.24
N PRO A 61 4.67 13.86 -17.27
CA PRO A 61 4.32 12.45 -17.05
C PRO A 61 4.42 11.98 -15.59
N VAL A 62 4.52 12.88 -14.60
CA VAL A 62 4.74 12.54 -13.19
C VAL A 62 3.51 11.85 -12.58
N ILE A 63 3.73 10.76 -11.84
CA ILE A 63 2.66 9.97 -11.22
C ILE A 63 2.34 10.50 -9.82
N ASN A 64 1.09 10.89 -9.57
CA ASN A 64 0.66 11.23 -8.22
C ASN A 64 0.43 9.96 -7.38
N THR A 65 0.90 9.97 -6.14
CA THR A 65 0.85 8.78 -5.27
C THR A 65 0.18 9.09 -3.92
N CYS A 66 -0.25 8.03 -3.24
CA CYS A 66 -0.89 8.14 -1.93
C CYS A 66 0.09 7.90 -0.79
N ASN A 67 -0.08 8.67 0.29
CA ASN A 67 0.53 8.43 1.60
C ASN A 67 -0.57 8.40 2.67
N GLY A 68 -0.40 7.56 3.68
CA GLY A 68 -1.32 7.45 4.80
C GLY A 68 -1.47 6.02 5.31
N MET A 69 -2.39 5.82 6.25
CA MET A 69 -2.70 4.48 6.76
C MET A 69 -3.73 3.73 5.91
N ARG A 70 -4.61 4.45 5.20
CA ARG A 70 -5.85 3.87 4.65
C ARG A 70 -6.07 4.21 3.18
N CYS A 71 -5.03 4.24 2.35
CA CYS A 71 -5.18 4.58 0.93
C CYS A 71 -6.15 3.65 0.17
N GLY A 72 -6.36 2.41 0.63
CA GLY A 72 -7.43 1.54 0.11
C GLY A 72 -8.84 2.11 0.25
N GLU A 73 -9.06 3.01 1.22
CA GLU A 73 -10.30 3.77 1.41
C GLU A 73 -10.15 5.19 0.83
N THR A 74 -9.10 5.90 1.23
CA THR A 74 -8.98 7.36 1.08
C THR A 74 -8.37 7.82 -0.24
N PHE A 75 -7.66 6.97 -0.98
CA PHE A 75 -7.06 7.39 -2.24
C PHE A 75 -8.14 7.56 -3.31
N VAL A 76 -8.25 8.77 -3.86
CA VAL A 76 -9.21 9.06 -4.94
C VAL A 76 -8.83 8.40 -6.26
N GLY A 77 -7.54 8.08 -6.43
CA GLY A 77 -6.99 7.49 -7.64
C GLY A 77 -5.89 8.36 -8.26
N PRO A 78 -5.21 7.84 -9.29
CA PRO A 78 -4.29 8.62 -10.10
C PRO A 78 -5.04 9.77 -10.80
N ASN A 79 -4.35 10.87 -11.06
CA ASN A 79 -4.90 12.07 -11.70
C ASN A 79 -5.04 11.95 -13.23
N SER A 80 -4.79 10.76 -13.78
CA SER A 80 -4.98 10.39 -15.18
C SER A 80 -5.25 8.88 -15.29
N PRO A 81 -6.13 8.43 -16.20
CA PRO A 81 -6.41 7.00 -16.39
C PRO A 81 -5.19 6.19 -16.88
N ASN A 82 -4.18 6.86 -17.44
CA ASN A 82 -2.96 6.21 -17.94
C ASN A 82 -1.87 6.07 -16.86
N LYS A 83 -2.15 6.45 -15.62
CA LYS A 83 -1.21 6.36 -14.50
C LYS A 83 -1.63 5.24 -13.55
N PRO A 84 -0.67 4.50 -12.97
CA PRO A 84 -0.99 3.45 -12.01
C PRO A 84 -1.37 4.03 -10.63
N SER A 85 -2.18 3.28 -9.87
CA SER A 85 -2.39 3.53 -8.45
C SER A 85 -1.18 3.08 -7.63
N ILE A 86 -0.49 4.04 -7.00
CA ILE A 86 0.73 3.81 -6.20
C ILE A 86 0.52 4.34 -4.78
N TRP A 87 0.87 3.51 -3.78
CA TRP A 87 0.91 3.88 -2.37
C TRP A 87 2.36 3.95 -1.89
N THR A 88 2.93 5.15 -1.87
CA THR A 88 4.34 5.41 -1.54
C THR A 88 4.63 5.33 -0.04
N GLU A 89 3.66 5.63 0.83
CA GLU A 89 3.85 5.49 2.27
C GLU A 89 2.63 4.88 2.94
N ASN A 90 2.65 3.56 3.11
CA ASN A 90 1.75 2.85 4.00
C ASN A 90 2.31 2.91 5.42
N TRP A 91 1.77 3.83 6.22
CA TRP A 91 2.29 4.08 7.57
C TRP A 91 2.08 2.89 8.50
N THR A 92 3.13 2.13 8.79
CA THR A 92 3.06 0.89 9.61
C THR A 92 2.93 1.17 11.11
N THR A 93 3.15 2.42 11.52
CA THR A 93 2.92 3.05 12.82
C THR A 93 2.98 4.58 12.63
N GLN A 94 2.90 5.37 13.69
CA GLN A 94 3.18 6.82 13.65
C GLN A 94 4.53 7.09 14.31
N PHE A 95 5.26 8.10 13.83
CA PHE A 95 6.41 8.60 14.56
C PHE A 95 5.97 9.04 15.96
N THR A 96 6.88 8.89 16.92
CA THR A 96 6.68 9.30 18.30
C THR A 96 7.52 10.54 18.56
N LYS A 97 7.03 11.49 19.36
CA LYS A 97 7.82 12.63 19.83
C LYS A 97 8.31 12.37 21.24
N TYR A 98 9.34 13.09 21.66
CA TYR A 98 9.75 13.06 23.07
C TYR A 98 8.57 13.38 24.00
N GLY A 99 8.33 12.52 25.00
CA GLY A 99 7.24 12.65 25.96
C GLY A 99 5.90 12.07 25.51
N GLU A 100 5.78 11.55 24.29
CA GLU A 100 4.56 10.89 23.79
C GLU A 100 4.64 9.35 23.90
N ASN A 101 3.48 8.72 24.00
CA ASN A 101 3.37 7.26 23.90
C ASN A 101 3.42 6.80 22.44
N ILE A 102 4.03 5.63 22.21
CA ILE A 102 4.10 5.04 20.88
C ILE A 102 2.70 4.60 20.43
N LYS A 103 2.27 5.07 19.26
CA LYS A 103 0.99 4.69 18.67
C LYS A 103 1.13 3.41 17.86
N THR A 104 0.38 2.38 18.25
CA THR A 104 0.44 1.09 17.57
C THR A 104 -0.47 1.05 16.35
N ARG A 105 -0.14 0.18 15.40
CA ARG A 105 -1.00 -0.21 14.29
C ARG A 105 -0.87 -1.71 14.12
N SER A 106 -2.01 -2.41 14.17
CA SER A 106 -2.04 -3.86 14.15
C SER A 106 -1.69 -4.40 12.75
N PRO A 107 -1.12 -5.60 12.65
CA PRO A 107 -0.83 -6.18 11.35
C PRO A 107 -2.09 -6.52 10.55
N GLU A 108 -3.20 -6.83 11.21
CA GLU A 108 -4.50 -7.10 10.57
C GLU A 108 -5.02 -5.83 9.87
N ASP A 109 -4.92 -4.67 10.51
CA ASP A 109 -5.31 -3.39 9.91
C ASP A 109 -4.44 -3.03 8.70
N ILE A 110 -3.11 -3.24 8.82
CA ILE A 110 -2.19 -3.04 7.68
C ILE A 110 -2.59 -3.98 6.53
N ALA A 111 -2.78 -5.27 6.82
CA ALA A 111 -3.12 -6.26 5.81
C ALA A 111 -4.47 -5.96 5.14
N PHE A 112 -5.48 -5.57 5.93
CA PHE A 112 -6.80 -5.15 5.44
C PHE A 112 -6.66 -4.02 4.42
N HIS A 113 -5.96 -2.94 4.77
CA HIS A 113 -5.87 -1.80 3.86
C HIS A 113 -4.99 -2.06 2.64
N VAL A 114 -3.96 -2.90 2.74
CA VAL A 114 -3.16 -3.34 1.58
C VAL A 114 -4.01 -4.16 0.62
N ALA A 115 -4.70 -5.20 1.12
CA ALA A 115 -5.58 -6.02 0.30
C ALA A 115 -6.71 -5.18 -0.33
N LEU A 116 -7.30 -4.25 0.42
CA LEU A 116 -8.32 -3.34 -0.09
C LEU A 116 -7.75 -2.40 -1.16
N PHE A 117 -6.54 -1.87 -0.99
CA PHE A 117 -5.91 -1.00 -1.98
C PHE A 117 -5.67 -1.74 -3.30
N ILE A 118 -5.16 -2.96 -3.24
CA ILE A 118 -4.96 -3.80 -4.42
C ILE A 118 -6.30 -4.07 -5.12
N ALA A 119 -7.30 -4.55 -4.37
CA ALA A 119 -8.58 -4.95 -4.92
C ALA A 119 -9.43 -3.77 -5.44
N ARG A 120 -9.57 -2.72 -4.63
CA ARG A 120 -10.52 -1.61 -4.86
C ARG A 120 -9.93 -0.47 -5.68
N LYS A 121 -8.62 -0.23 -5.58
CA LYS A 121 -7.95 0.90 -6.26
C LYS A 121 -7.14 0.47 -7.46
N TYR A 122 -7.22 -0.81 -7.88
CA TYR A 122 -6.28 -1.43 -8.81
C TYR A 122 -4.83 -1.13 -8.39
N GLY A 123 -4.58 -1.26 -7.09
CA GLY A 123 -3.28 -0.93 -6.50
C GLY A 123 -2.18 -1.82 -7.06
N SER A 124 -1.15 -1.20 -7.62
CA SER A 124 -0.04 -1.92 -8.28
C SER A 124 1.31 -1.77 -7.56
N PHE A 125 1.37 -0.88 -6.56
CA PHE A 125 2.55 -0.66 -5.73
C PHE A 125 2.14 -0.24 -4.33
N VAL A 126 2.73 -0.88 -3.32
CA VAL A 126 2.59 -0.50 -1.90
C VAL A 126 3.97 -0.54 -1.25
N ASN A 127 4.37 0.57 -0.64
CA ASN A 127 5.59 0.67 0.16
C ASN A 127 5.26 0.89 1.64
N TYR A 128 5.88 0.08 2.51
CA TYR A 128 5.70 0.18 3.95
C TYR A 128 6.60 1.28 4.52
N TYR A 129 6.00 2.33 5.05
CA TYR A 129 6.71 3.42 5.73
C TYR A 129 6.49 3.31 7.24
N MET A 130 7.38 2.72 8.03
CA MET A 130 8.63 2.08 7.65
C MET A 130 8.50 0.56 7.65
N TYR A 131 9.31 -0.11 6.82
CA TYR A 131 9.53 -1.54 6.95
C TYR A 131 10.57 -1.85 8.05
N HIS A 132 11.63 -1.05 8.07
CA HIS A 132 12.60 -0.92 9.16
C HIS A 132 12.79 0.56 9.44
N GLY A 133 12.55 0.99 10.68
CA GLY A 133 12.75 2.37 11.09
C GLY A 133 14.21 2.69 11.43
N GLY A 134 14.79 1.94 12.37
CA GLY A 134 16.18 2.11 12.81
C GLY A 134 16.34 3.23 13.84
N THR A 135 17.48 3.93 13.78
CA THR A 135 17.89 4.89 14.81
C THR A 135 18.36 6.21 14.20
N ASN A 136 17.85 7.32 14.73
CA ASN A 136 18.33 8.68 14.48
C ASN A 136 19.66 8.92 15.21
N PHE A 137 20.78 8.46 14.62
CA PHE A 137 22.10 8.63 15.22
C PHE A 137 22.62 10.08 15.16
N GLY A 138 23.55 10.39 16.06
CA GLY A 138 24.21 11.68 16.09
C GLY A 138 23.28 12.81 16.52
N ARG A 139 23.45 13.99 15.92
CA ARG A 139 22.77 15.23 16.34
C ARG A 139 22.21 16.06 15.20
N THR A 140 22.06 15.45 14.02
CA THR A 140 21.55 16.10 12.80
C THR A 140 20.48 15.27 12.10
N ALA A 141 20.07 14.13 12.68
CA ALA A 141 19.11 13.20 12.09
C ALA A 141 17.66 13.56 12.42
N SER A 142 17.39 14.12 13.61
CA SER A 142 16.04 14.43 14.06
C SER A 142 15.95 15.74 14.83
N ASP A 143 14.73 16.29 14.86
CA ASP A 143 14.31 17.36 15.75
C ASP A 143 12.98 16.96 16.42
N TYR A 144 12.90 17.04 17.75
CA TYR A 144 11.77 16.57 18.58
C TYR A 144 11.37 15.07 18.48
N ILE A 145 11.97 14.30 17.58
CA ILE A 145 11.79 12.84 17.45
C ILE A 145 12.89 12.13 18.24
N PRO A 146 12.57 11.08 19.03
CA PRO A 146 13.56 10.35 19.80
C PRO A 146 14.61 9.68 18.91
N THR A 147 15.70 9.26 19.57
CA THR A 147 16.79 8.50 18.94
C THR A 147 16.26 7.23 18.29
N SER A 148 15.34 6.52 18.94
CA SER A 148 14.62 5.41 18.31
C SER A 148 13.67 5.92 17.22
N TYR A 149 13.74 5.35 16.01
CA TYR A 149 12.88 5.71 14.89
C TYR A 149 12.00 4.52 14.51
N TYR A 150 10.68 4.62 14.75
CA TYR A 150 9.70 3.63 14.29
C TYR A 150 9.96 2.18 14.78
N ASP A 151 10.00 1.93 16.10
CA ASP A 151 10.31 0.57 16.63
C ASP A 151 9.23 -0.50 16.35
N LEU A 152 7.97 -0.10 16.13
CA LEU A 152 6.86 -1.04 15.95
C LEU A 152 6.65 -1.50 14.49
N THR A 153 7.68 -1.40 13.65
CA THR A 153 7.67 -1.79 12.23
C THR A 153 7.85 -3.31 12.05
N PRO A 154 7.72 -3.87 10.81
CA PRO A 154 8.00 -5.27 10.54
C PRO A 154 9.39 -5.75 11.00
N LEU A 155 10.41 -4.90 10.87
CA LEU A 155 11.72 -5.08 11.52
C LEU A 155 11.87 -4.03 12.61
N ASP A 156 12.27 -4.40 13.82
CA ASP A 156 12.42 -3.44 14.93
C ASP A 156 13.62 -2.50 14.74
N GLU A 157 13.88 -1.62 15.71
CA GLU A 157 15.00 -0.68 15.68
C GLU A 157 16.37 -1.37 15.45
N TYR A 158 16.54 -2.59 15.94
CA TYR A 158 17.79 -3.35 15.86
C TYR A 158 17.84 -4.29 14.64
N GLY A 159 16.79 -4.28 13.81
CA GLY A 159 16.68 -5.11 12.62
C GLY A 159 16.19 -6.53 12.88
N LEU A 160 15.66 -6.82 14.07
CA LEU A 160 15.07 -8.11 14.40
C LEU A 160 13.65 -8.22 13.83
N ILE A 161 13.25 -9.43 13.48
CA ILE A 161 11.91 -9.73 12.94
C ILE A 161 10.87 -9.51 14.04
N ARG A 162 9.90 -8.61 13.78
CA ARG A 162 8.82 -8.33 14.73
C ARG A 162 7.57 -9.14 14.41
N GLN A 163 7.36 -10.20 15.18
CA GLN A 163 6.14 -10.99 15.09
C GLN A 163 4.98 -10.39 15.92
N PRO A 164 3.72 -10.63 15.52
CA PRO A 164 3.28 -11.34 14.32
C PRO A 164 3.31 -10.47 13.05
N LYS A 165 3.73 -9.20 13.14
CA LYS A 165 3.58 -8.24 12.03
C LYS A 165 4.34 -8.62 10.77
N TRP A 166 5.59 -9.02 10.91
CA TRP A 166 6.38 -9.45 9.76
C TRP A 166 5.82 -10.71 9.11
N GLY A 167 5.49 -11.73 9.90
CA GLY A 167 4.95 -13.00 9.42
C GLY A 167 3.62 -12.82 8.69
N HIS A 168 2.69 -12.07 9.31
CA HIS A 168 1.37 -11.82 8.72
C HIS A 168 1.46 -11.07 7.38
N LEU A 169 2.35 -10.08 7.26
CA LEU A 169 2.55 -9.36 6.01
C LEU A 169 3.26 -10.22 4.96
N LYS A 170 4.18 -11.11 5.35
CA LYS A 170 4.79 -12.08 4.46
C LYS A 170 3.74 -13.04 3.87
N GLU A 171 2.83 -13.56 4.69
CA GLU A 171 1.74 -14.44 4.22
C GLU A 171 0.78 -13.69 3.28
N LEU A 172 0.43 -12.45 3.60
CA LEU A 172 -0.32 -11.58 2.69
C LEU A 172 0.38 -11.44 1.33
N HIS A 173 1.70 -11.17 1.31
CA HIS A 173 2.46 -11.06 0.07
C HIS A 173 2.47 -12.35 -0.73
N ALA A 174 2.59 -13.50 -0.05
CA ALA A 174 2.52 -14.82 -0.69
C ALA A 174 1.16 -15.02 -1.37
N ALA A 175 0.05 -14.67 -0.69
CA ALA A 175 -1.29 -14.76 -1.27
C ALA A 175 -1.48 -13.81 -2.47
N ILE A 176 -0.99 -12.56 -2.38
CA ILE A 176 -1.01 -11.62 -3.52
C ILE A 176 -0.18 -12.14 -4.70
N LYS A 177 0.97 -12.78 -4.41
CA LYS A 177 1.84 -13.34 -5.45
C LYS A 177 1.15 -14.45 -6.22
N LEU A 178 0.36 -15.30 -5.55
CA LEU A 178 -0.48 -16.31 -6.20
C LEU A 178 -1.50 -15.68 -7.17
N CYS A 179 -2.00 -14.49 -6.85
CA CYS A 179 -2.94 -13.75 -7.71
C CYS A 179 -2.27 -12.93 -8.83
N SER A 180 -0.92 -12.86 -8.89
CA SER A 180 -0.22 -11.81 -9.63
C SER A 180 -0.49 -11.78 -11.13
N GLU A 181 -0.56 -12.94 -11.80
CA GLU A 181 -0.87 -12.98 -13.23
C GLU A 181 -2.26 -12.43 -13.52
N THR A 182 -3.27 -12.91 -12.78
CA THR A 182 -4.67 -12.47 -12.93
C THR A 182 -4.86 -10.99 -12.54
N LEU A 183 -4.12 -10.49 -11.55
CA LEU A 183 -4.15 -9.06 -11.17
C LEU A 183 -3.58 -8.16 -12.29
N LEU A 184 -2.62 -8.64 -13.06
CA LEU A 184 -1.94 -7.86 -14.10
C LEU A 184 -2.66 -7.89 -15.45
N THR A 185 -3.34 -8.99 -15.78
CA THR A 185 -3.96 -9.20 -17.09
C THR A 185 -5.48 -9.27 -17.06
N GLY A 186 -6.07 -9.53 -15.90
CA GLY A 186 -7.49 -9.77 -15.75
C GLY A 186 -8.34 -8.51 -15.70
N SER A 187 -9.61 -8.63 -16.10
CA SER A 187 -10.63 -7.60 -15.90
C SER A 187 -11.23 -7.74 -14.50
N LEU A 188 -11.32 -6.63 -13.77
CA LEU A 188 -12.03 -6.59 -12.47
C LEU A 188 -13.54 -6.44 -12.67
N THR A 189 -14.29 -7.24 -11.93
CA THR A 189 -15.73 -7.09 -11.71
C THR A 189 -15.99 -6.96 -10.21
N THR A 190 -16.87 -6.04 -9.83
CA THR A 190 -17.26 -5.83 -8.43
C THR A 190 -18.72 -6.19 -8.24
N SER A 191 -19.04 -6.91 -7.17
CA SER A 191 -20.41 -7.26 -6.81
C SER A 191 -20.63 -7.17 -5.30
N SER A 192 -21.79 -6.69 -4.88
CA SER A 192 -22.23 -6.82 -3.48
C SER A 192 -22.55 -8.28 -3.17
N ILE A 193 -22.08 -8.76 -2.02
CA ILE A 193 -22.35 -10.11 -1.49
C ILE A 193 -22.99 -10.06 -0.10
N GLY A 194 -23.46 -8.87 0.30
CA GLY A 194 -24.06 -8.53 1.59
C GLY A 194 -24.17 -7.01 1.76
N GLU A 195 -24.75 -6.55 2.89
CA GLU A 195 -24.97 -5.12 3.14
C GLU A 195 -23.66 -4.32 3.26
N GLN A 196 -22.66 -4.90 3.92
CA GLN A 196 -21.33 -4.31 4.12
C GLN A 196 -20.22 -5.20 3.54
N GLN A 197 -20.59 -6.08 2.60
CA GLN A 197 -19.71 -7.06 2.01
C GLN A 197 -19.66 -6.93 0.49
N GLU A 198 -18.44 -6.96 -0.04
CA GLU A 198 -18.15 -6.77 -1.46
C GLU A 198 -17.22 -7.89 -1.94
N ALA A 199 -17.42 -8.35 -3.17
CA ALA A 199 -16.46 -9.19 -3.88
C ALA A 199 -15.80 -8.38 -5.00
N TYR A 200 -14.48 -8.38 -5.03
CA TYR A 200 -13.66 -7.88 -6.14
C TYR A 200 -13.07 -9.09 -6.85
N VAL A 201 -13.49 -9.33 -8.10
CA VAL A 201 -13.13 -10.52 -8.87
C VAL A 201 -12.35 -10.11 -10.10
N PHE A 202 -11.08 -10.51 -10.16
CA PHE A 202 -10.24 -10.38 -11.34
C PHE A 202 -10.36 -11.66 -12.16
N GLN A 203 -10.82 -11.53 -13.41
CA GLN A 203 -11.00 -12.64 -14.32
C GLN A 203 -10.08 -12.47 -15.54
N GLY A 204 -9.21 -13.46 -15.78
CA GLY A 204 -8.31 -13.51 -16.93
C GLY A 204 -8.76 -14.52 -17.97
N GLN A 205 -7.79 -15.21 -18.57
CA GLN A 205 -8.06 -16.33 -19.48
C GLN A 205 -8.84 -17.47 -18.77
N PRO A 206 -9.45 -18.41 -19.51
CA PRO A 206 -10.15 -19.54 -18.90
C PRO A 206 -9.30 -20.26 -17.85
N GLY A 207 -9.76 -20.27 -16.60
CA GLY A 207 -9.05 -20.84 -15.46
C GLY A 207 -8.29 -19.83 -14.58
N GLN A 208 -8.10 -18.59 -15.03
CA GLN A 208 -7.48 -17.51 -14.23
C GLN A 208 -8.57 -16.69 -13.53
N CYS A 209 -8.68 -16.82 -12.21
CA CYS A 209 -9.62 -16.06 -11.40
C CYS A 209 -9.00 -15.76 -10.04
N ALA A 210 -9.00 -14.50 -9.61
CA ALA A 210 -8.61 -14.13 -8.25
C ALA A 210 -9.72 -13.28 -7.62
N ALA A 211 -10.14 -13.61 -6.40
CA ALA A 211 -11.20 -12.90 -5.69
C ALA A 211 -10.72 -12.35 -4.35
N PHE A 212 -11.22 -11.17 -4.00
CA PHE A 212 -11.06 -10.54 -2.69
C PHE A 212 -12.46 -10.34 -2.11
N LEU A 213 -12.78 -11.08 -1.07
CA LEU A 213 -14.08 -11.00 -0.39
C LEU A 213 -13.92 -10.12 0.86
N VAL A 214 -14.56 -8.97 0.86
CA VAL A 214 -14.42 -7.93 1.88
C VAL A 214 -15.60 -8.01 2.84
N ASN A 215 -15.31 -8.00 4.14
CA ASN A 215 -16.27 -7.65 5.17
C ASN A 215 -15.85 -6.32 5.80
N ASN A 216 -16.64 -5.28 5.56
CA ASN A 216 -16.39 -3.94 6.09
C ASN A 216 -17.13 -3.66 7.41
N ASP A 217 -17.94 -4.61 7.90
CA ASP A 217 -18.59 -4.50 9.22
C ASP A 217 -17.51 -4.50 10.31
N GLY A 218 -17.50 -3.46 11.16
CA GLY A 218 -16.54 -3.32 12.25
C GLY A 218 -16.91 -4.11 13.53
N ARG A 219 -18.09 -4.73 13.55
CA ARG A 219 -18.67 -5.37 14.74
C ARG A 219 -18.88 -6.87 14.56
N ASN A 220 -19.36 -7.31 13.40
CA ASN A 220 -19.83 -8.67 13.22
C ASN A 220 -19.01 -9.48 12.21
N ASP A 221 -18.78 -10.74 12.57
CA ASP A 221 -18.37 -11.77 11.64
C ASP A 221 -19.61 -12.21 10.85
N VAL A 222 -19.44 -12.50 9.56
CA VAL A 222 -20.56 -12.79 8.66
C VAL A 222 -20.27 -13.98 7.77
N GLN A 223 -21.32 -14.72 7.42
CA GLN A 223 -21.27 -15.75 6.41
C GLN A 223 -21.85 -15.21 5.10
N VAL A 224 -21.09 -15.29 4.01
CA VAL A 224 -21.51 -14.83 2.68
C VAL A 224 -21.54 -15.99 1.69
N MET A 225 -22.37 -15.84 0.65
CA MET A 225 -22.39 -16.75 -0.49
C MET A 225 -21.61 -16.12 -1.65
N PHE A 226 -20.61 -16.83 -2.17
CA PHE A 226 -19.83 -16.42 -3.33
C PHE A 226 -19.60 -17.63 -4.26
N GLN A 227 -19.99 -17.51 -5.54
CA GLN A 227 -19.89 -18.60 -6.54
C GLN A 227 -20.40 -19.97 -6.02
N ASN A 228 -21.60 -19.99 -5.44
CA ASN A 228 -22.26 -21.18 -4.85
C ASN A 228 -21.52 -21.83 -3.67
N SER A 229 -20.51 -21.17 -3.11
CA SER A 229 -19.79 -21.61 -1.92
C SER A 229 -20.01 -20.62 -0.77
N SER A 230 -19.99 -21.13 0.45
CA SER A 230 -20.15 -20.32 1.65
C SER A 230 -18.79 -19.96 2.24
N TYR A 231 -18.60 -18.69 2.62
CA TYR A 231 -17.37 -18.21 3.23
C TYR A 231 -17.68 -17.43 4.51
N GLU A 232 -16.93 -17.71 5.57
CA GLU A 232 -16.94 -16.94 6.79
C GLU A 232 -15.91 -15.81 6.71
N LEU A 233 -16.37 -14.57 6.89
CA LEU A 233 -15.56 -13.37 6.86
C LEU A 233 -15.59 -12.70 8.25
N PRO A 234 -14.48 -12.74 9.00
CA PRO A 234 -14.36 -11.97 10.24
C PRO A 234 -14.64 -10.48 10.01
N ARG A 235 -15.06 -9.78 11.07
CA ARG A 235 -15.26 -8.33 11.05
C ARG A 235 -14.00 -7.61 10.55
N LYS A 236 -14.19 -6.56 9.75
CA LYS A 236 -13.11 -5.75 9.16
C LYS A 236 -11.98 -6.61 8.56
N SER A 237 -12.34 -7.58 7.72
CA SER A 237 -11.38 -8.50 7.10
C SER A 237 -11.57 -8.64 5.59
N ILE A 238 -10.53 -9.15 4.93
CA ILE A 238 -10.56 -9.54 3.51
C ILE A 238 -10.00 -10.95 3.38
N SER A 239 -10.77 -11.84 2.75
CA SER A 239 -10.29 -13.15 2.32
C SER A 239 -9.79 -13.06 0.87
N ILE A 240 -8.59 -13.58 0.61
CA ILE A 240 -7.96 -13.63 -0.71
C ILE A 240 -8.05 -15.07 -1.25
N LEU A 241 -8.66 -15.21 -2.43
CA LEU A 241 -8.88 -16.49 -3.12
C LEU A 241 -8.18 -16.46 -4.48
N PRO A 242 -6.96 -17.02 -4.62
CA PRO A 242 -6.19 -16.95 -5.86
C PRO A 242 -6.76 -17.73 -7.05
N ASP A 243 -7.76 -18.57 -6.79
CA ASP A 243 -8.48 -19.42 -7.76
C ASP A 243 -10.01 -19.17 -7.70
N CYS A 244 -10.44 -18.12 -6.97
CA CYS A 244 -11.85 -17.82 -6.64
C CYS A 244 -12.60 -18.91 -5.85
N LYS A 245 -11.89 -19.90 -5.28
CA LYS A 245 -12.49 -21.03 -4.54
C LYS A 245 -11.87 -21.26 -3.17
N THR A 246 -10.54 -21.25 -3.09
CA THR A 246 -9.80 -21.59 -1.88
C THR A 246 -9.28 -20.33 -1.22
N VAL A 247 -9.61 -20.11 0.06
CA VAL A 247 -9.05 -18.99 0.84
C VAL A 247 -7.58 -19.29 1.14
N ALA A 248 -6.67 -18.56 0.49
CA ALA A 248 -5.24 -18.65 0.75
C ALA A 248 -4.81 -17.80 1.96
N PHE A 249 -5.53 -16.72 2.23
CA PHE A 249 -5.22 -15.79 3.33
C PHE A 249 -6.46 -15.01 3.75
N ASN A 250 -6.59 -14.70 5.04
CA ASN A 250 -7.55 -13.72 5.54
C ASN A 250 -6.85 -12.69 6.43
N THR A 251 -7.12 -11.40 6.19
CA THR A 251 -6.38 -10.31 6.85
C THR A 251 -6.56 -10.24 8.36
N ALA A 252 -7.61 -10.84 8.93
CA ALA A 252 -7.87 -10.85 10.38
C ALA A 252 -7.36 -12.13 11.09
N LYS A 253 -6.92 -13.15 10.34
CA LYS A 253 -6.43 -14.42 10.90
C LYS A 253 -4.90 -14.43 10.98
N ALA A 254 -4.34 -13.59 11.86
CA ALA A 254 -2.90 -13.59 12.09
C ALA A 254 -2.45 -14.90 12.77
N SER A 255 -1.56 -15.64 12.12
CA SER A 255 -0.91 -16.83 12.68
C SER A 255 0.05 -16.39 13.80
N SER A 256 -0.18 -16.85 15.02
CA SER A 256 0.74 -16.65 16.13
C SER A 256 1.84 -17.72 16.11
N GLU A 257 2.61 -17.80 15.03
CA GLU A 257 3.83 -18.60 15.07
C GLU A 257 4.89 -17.83 15.87
N ILE A 258 5.09 -18.28 17.11
CA ILE A 258 6.24 -17.92 17.93
C ILE A 258 7.45 -18.59 17.27
N VAL A 259 8.24 -17.82 16.52
CA VAL A 259 9.60 -18.23 16.11
C VAL A 259 10.56 -17.85 17.22
#